data_AF-A0A7H8T8S8-F1
#
_entry.id   AF-A0A7H8T8S8-F1
#
_cell.length_a   1.000
_cell.length_b   1.000
_cell.length_c   1.000
_cell.angle_alpha   90.00
_cell.angle_beta   90.00
_cell.angle_gamma   90.00
#
_symmetry.space_group_name_H-M   'P 1'
#
loop_
_entity.id
_entity.type
_entity.pdbx_description
1 polymer ?
#
loop_
_entity_poly.entity_id
_entity_poly.type
_entity_poly.pdbx_seq_one_letter_code
_entity_poly.pdbx_strand_id
1 'polypeptide(L)'
;MQQIPVDTVGATLMVAQPPTPKYANQEKTQRAADRQTGEFLVTLDVLFVMNGNAEVVKVTVGESAISGELAMGTPVALTGLVARPWENEFNGQKRHGISFRAVAVTAVDAGGSNNLKAA
;
A
#
# COMPACT_ATOMS: atom_id res chain seq x y z
N MET A 1 5.03 -18.69 -4.99
CA MET A 1 3.79 -17.90 -4.82
C MET A 1 3.59 -17.05 -6.05
N GLN A 2 2.40 -17.08 -6.63
CA GLN A 2 2.05 -16.27 -7.80
C GLN A 2 1.97 -14.79 -7.40
N GLN A 3 2.41 -13.90 -8.29
CA GLN A 3 2.13 -12.46 -8.17
C GLN A 3 0.99 -12.14 -9.11
N ILE A 4 -0.02 -11.45 -8.60
CA ILE A 4 -1.21 -11.06 -9.35
C ILE A 4 -1.19 -9.54 -9.45
N PRO A 5 -0.96 -8.97 -10.63
CA PRO A 5 -1.11 -7.53 -10.84
C PRO A 5 -2.53 -7.10 -10.49
N VAL A 6 -2.66 -6.01 -9.74
CA VAL A 6 -3.95 -5.43 -9.38
C VAL A 6 -4.14 -4.16 -10.20
N ASP A 7 -5.16 -4.16 -11.04
CA ASP A 7 -5.58 -2.96 -11.75
C ASP A 7 -6.29 -2.01 -10.79
N THR A 8 -5.89 -0.73 -10.83
CA THR A 8 -6.46 0.34 -10.00
C THR A 8 -7.16 1.40 -10.85
N VAL A 9 -7.28 1.20 -12.16
CA VAL A 9 -7.97 2.13 -13.06
C VAL A 9 -9.46 2.21 -12.67
N GLY A 10 -9.93 3.44 -12.43
CA GLY A 10 -11.31 3.69 -12.00
C GLY A 10 -11.59 3.39 -10.52
N ALA A 11 -10.58 2.99 -9.74
CA ALA A 11 -10.71 2.87 -8.30
C ALA A 11 -10.54 4.23 -7.60
N THR A 12 -11.36 4.49 -6.58
CA THR A 12 -11.13 5.58 -5.62
C THR A 12 -10.27 5.04 -4.49
N LEU A 13 -9.09 5.63 -4.29
CA LEU A 13 -8.11 5.19 -3.32
C LEU A 13 -7.81 6.31 -2.33
N MET A 14 -7.95 6.03 -1.04
CA MET A 14 -7.67 7.00 0.03
C MET A 14 -6.92 6.35 1.18
N VAL A 15 -6.05 7.11 1.85
CA VAL A 15 -5.37 6.64 3.07
C VAL A 15 -6.39 6.46 4.18
N ALA A 16 -6.53 5.24 4.69
CA ALA A 16 -7.33 4.92 5.88
C ALA A 16 -6.49 5.01 7.16
N GLN A 17 -5.23 4.55 7.12
CA GLN A 17 -4.24 4.77 8.17
C GLN A 17 -2.91 5.21 7.57
N PRO A 18 -2.25 6.26 8.13
CA PRO A 18 -0.96 6.73 7.65
C PRO A 18 0.13 5.64 7.63
N PRO A 19 1.19 5.82 6.83
CA PRO A 19 2.32 4.91 6.80
C PRO A 19 2.94 4.72 8.19
N THR A 20 3.19 3.48 8.55
CA THR A 20 3.88 3.09 9.78
C THR A 20 5.05 2.15 9.45
N PRO A 21 6.16 2.18 10.22
CA PRO A 21 7.25 1.24 10.02
C PRO A 21 6.78 -0.21 10.09
N LYS A 22 7.17 -0.99 9.07
CA LYS A 22 6.94 -2.43 9.08
C LYS A 22 8.03 -3.09 9.92
N TYR A 23 7.64 -4.02 10.78
CA TYR A 23 8.58 -4.77 11.62
C TYR A 23 8.67 -6.23 11.18
N ALA A 24 9.86 -6.81 11.29
CA ALA A 24 10.12 -8.22 10.99
C ALA A 24 9.71 -9.14 12.15
N ASN A 25 9.63 -8.59 13.37
CA ASN A 25 9.25 -9.29 14.58
C ASN A 25 8.09 -8.60 15.31
N GLN A 26 7.45 -9.34 16.22
CA GLN A 26 6.28 -8.84 16.97
C GLN A 26 6.69 -7.82 18.05
N GLU A 27 7.89 -7.94 18.60
CA GLU A 27 8.46 -7.03 19.62
C GLU A 27 8.81 -5.65 19.06
N LYS A 28 8.69 -5.44 17.74
CA LYS A 28 9.00 -4.19 17.03
C LYS A 28 10.42 -3.67 17.27
N THR A 29 11.38 -4.57 17.50
CA THR A 29 12.80 -4.20 17.68
C THR A 29 13.57 -4.22 16.36
N GLN A 30 13.08 -4.95 15.34
CA GLN A 30 13.73 -5.05 14.04
C GLN A 30 12.80 -4.58 12.93
N ARG A 31 13.20 -3.50 12.23
CA ARG A 31 12.49 -3.04 11.03
C ARG A 31 12.63 -4.06 9.91
N ALA A 32 11.52 -4.29 9.20
CA ALA A 32 11.52 -5.11 8.01
C ALA A 32 12.19 -4.32 6.87
N ALA A 33 13.11 -4.97 6.18
CA ALA A 33 13.75 -4.46 4.98
C ALA A 33 13.38 -5.31 3.76
N ASP A 34 13.38 -4.69 2.59
CA ASP A 34 13.29 -5.41 1.33
C ASP A 34 14.52 -6.31 1.15
N ARG A 35 14.28 -7.55 0.72
CA ARG A 35 15.35 -8.55 0.58
C ARG A 35 16.29 -8.29 -0.59
N GLN A 36 15.84 -7.56 -1.60
CA GLN A 36 16.63 -7.25 -2.80
C GLN A 36 17.34 -5.91 -2.66
N THR A 37 16.65 -4.88 -2.17
CA THR A 37 17.21 -3.51 -2.09
C THR A 37 17.79 -3.15 -0.73
N GLY A 38 17.44 -3.88 0.33
CA GLY A 38 17.81 -3.53 1.72
C GLY A 38 17.04 -2.32 2.28
N GLU A 39 16.16 -1.71 1.48
CA GLU A 39 15.37 -0.56 1.87
C GLU A 39 14.36 -0.93 2.96
N PHE A 40 14.21 -0.08 3.98
CA PHE A 40 13.19 -0.34 4.97
C PHE A 40 11.77 -0.20 4.41
N LEU A 41 10.90 -1.07 4.91
CA LEU A 41 9.51 -1.13 4.49
C LEU A 41 8.62 -0.40 5.48
N VAL A 42 7.52 0.13 4.95
CA VAL A 42 6.40 0.68 5.70
C VAL A 42 5.10 0.02 5.26
N THR A 43 4.08 0.12 6.11
CA THR A 43 2.72 -0.29 5.79
C THR A 43 1.75 0.85 6.02
N LEU A 44 0.81 1.01 5.10
CA LEU A 44 -0.32 1.92 5.20
C LEU A 44 -1.60 1.14 4.90
N ASP A 45 -2.71 1.60 5.48
CA ASP A 45 -4.03 1.04 5.16
C ASP A 45 -4.70 1.97 4.15
N VAL A 46 -5.21 1.39 3.06
CA VAL A 46 -5.82 2.12 1.95
C VAL A 46 -7.27 1.68 1.83
N LEU A 47 -8.18 2.64 1.89
CA LEU A 47 -9.54 2.44 1.43
C LEU A 47 -9.53 2.30 -0.09
N PHE A 48 -9.93 1.13 -0.57
CA PHE A 48 -10.04 0.77 -1.97
C PHE A 48 -11.50 0.67 -2.34
N VAL A 49 -11.99 1.59 -3.18
CA VAL A 49 -13.38 1.58 -3.65
C VAL A 49 -13.40 1.35 -5.16
N MET A 50 -14.05 0.27 -5.59
CA MET A 50 -14.21 -0.05 -7.01
C MET A 50 -15.46 -0.91 -7.21
N ASN A 51 -16.16 -0.71 -8.33
CA ASN A 51 -17.34 -1.51 -8.70
C ASN A 51 -18.41 -1.59 -7.59
N GLY A 52 -18.65 -0.47 -6.88
CA GLY A 52 -19.63 -0.40 -5.78
C GLY A 52 -19.20 -1.09 -4.47
N ASN A 53 -17.99 -1.64 -4.40
CA ASN A 53 -17.44 -2.27 -3.22
C ASN A 53 -16.35 -1.40 -2.60
N ALA A 54 -16.34 -1.33 -1.27
CA ALA A 54 -15.33 -0.61 -0.50
C ALA A 54 -14.66 -1.57 0.48
N GLU A 55 -13.34 -1.68 0.41
CA GLU A 55 -12.52 -2.51 1.30
C GLU A 55 -11.32 -1.73 1.80
N VAL A 56 -10.86 -2.00 3.02
CA VAL A 56 -9.59 -1.46 3.52
C VAL A 56 -8.53 -2.53 3.38
N VAL A 57 -7.50 -2.25 2.57
CA VAL A 57 -6.38 -3.17 2.33
C VAL A 57 -5.08 -2.62 2.90
N LYS A 58 -4.30 -3.48 3.56
CA LYS A 58 -2.97 -3.13 4.06
C LYS A 58 -1.94 -3.26 2.95
N VAL A 59 -1.35 -2.15 2.53
CA VAL A 59 -0.35 -2.09 1.47
C VAL A 59 1.04 -1.97 2.08
N THR A 60 2.00 -2.74 1.57
CA THR A 60 3.43 -2.58 1.87
C THR A 60 4.11 -1.79 0.75
N VAL A 61 5.00 -0.86 1.10
CA VAL A 61 5.82 -0.09 0.15
C VAL A 61 7.19 0.20 0.76
N GLY A 62 8.20 0.48 -0.08
CA GLY A 62 9.49 1.02 0.37
C GLY A 62 9.30 2.43 0.95
N GLU A 63 10.02 2.74 2.02
CA GLU A 63 9.90 4.03 2.71
C GLU A 63 10.24 5.24 1.80
N SER A 64 11.22 5.09 0.92
CA SER A 64 11.62 6.14 -0.04
C SER A 64 10.69 6.25 -1.25
N ALA A 65 9.84 5.25 -1.48
CA ALA A 65 8.88 5.21 -2.59
C ALA A 65 7.51 5.84 -2.23
N ILE A 66 7.46 6.62 -1.16
CA ILE A 66 6.33 7.47 -0.80
C ILE A 66 6.59 8.89 -1.28
N SER A 67 5.61 9.49 -1.96
CA SER A 67 5.66 10.87 -2.43
C SER A 67 4.45 11.65 -1.93
N GLY A 68 4.69 12.82 -1.32
CA GLY A 68 3.66 13.65 -0.70
C GLY A 68 3.29 13.21 0.72
N GLU A 69 2.40 13.99 1.35
CA GLU A 69 1.97 13.75 2.73
C GLU A 69 0.77 12.78 2.79
N LEU A 70 0.93 11.66 3.49
CA LEU A 70 -0.07 10.59 3.57
C LEU A 70 -0.81 10.60 4.91
N ALA A 71 -1.59 11.65 5.14
CA ALA A 71 -2.54 11.73 6.26
C ALA A 71 -3.81 10.92 5.98
N MET A 72 -4.57 10.60 7.03
CA MET A 72 -5.89 9.95 6.89
C MET A 72 -6.80 10.80 5.99
N GLY A 73 -7.44 10.16 5.01
CA GLY A 73 -8.29 10.81 4.03
C GLY A 73 -7.56 11.34 2.80
N THR A 74 -6.22 11.35 2.76
CA THR A 74 -5.47 11.78 1.57
C THR A 74 -5.77 10.85 0.40
N PRO A 75 -6.22 11.35 -0.77
CA PRO A 75 -6.33 10.56 -1.99
C PRO A 75 -4.95 10.12 -2.47
N VAL A 76 -4.84 8.90 -2.98
CA VAL A 76 -3.54 8.34 -3.40
C VAL A 76 -3.61 7.61 -4.73
N ALA A 77 -2.46 7.53 -5.41
CA ALA A 77 -2.23 6.61 -6.51
C ALA A 77 -1.30 5.48 -6.04
N LEU A 78 -1.63 4.23 -6.37
CA LEU A 78 -0.81 3.06 -6.10
C LEU A 78 -0.16 2.59 -7.41
N THR A 79 1.16 2.71 -7.50
CA THR A 79 1.90 2.26 -8.68
C THR A 79 2.39 0.83 -8.51
N GLY A 80 2.19 -0.02 -9.52
CA GLY A 80 2.69 -1.39 -9.53
C GLY A 80 2.15 -2.26 -8.40
N LEU A 81 0.86 -2.10 -8.06
CA LEU A 81 0.21 -2.88 -7.01
C LEU A 81 0.14 -4.35 -7.41
N VAL A 82 0.67 -5.22 -6.54
CA VAL A 82 0.61 -6.67 -6.68
C VAL A 82 0.00 -7.31 -5.45
N ALA A 83 -0.91 -8.25 -5.69
CA ALA A 83 -1.44 -9.15 -4.69
C ALA A 83 -0.65 -10.46 -4.70
N ARG A 84 -0.30 -10.95 -3.52
CA ARG A 84 0.39 -12.24 -3.35
C ARG A 84 -0.36 -13.07 -2.31
N PRO A 85 -1.03 -14.16 -2.72
CA PRO A 85 -1.61 -15.10 -1.78
C PRO A 85 -0.49 -15.83 -1.03
N TRP A 86 -0.71 -16.08 0.25
CA TRP A 86 0.21 -16.83 1.08
C TRP A 86 -0.57 -17.79 1.98
N GLU A 87 0.09 -18.88 2.32
CA GLU A 87 -0.33 -19.84 3.35
C GLU A 87 0.88 -20.08 4.24
N ASN A 88 0.66 -20.16 5.55
CA ASN A 88 1.67 -20.42 6.54
C ASN A 88 1.07 -21.30 7.64
N GLU A 89 1.87 -22.15 8.25
CA GLU A 89 1.46 -22.94 9.41
C GLU A 89 2.19 -22.40 10.64
N PHE A 90 1.44 -22.01 11.66
CA PHE A 90 2.02 -21.50 12.91
C PHE A 90 1.35 -22.19 14.09
N ASN A 91 2.15 -22.90 14.90
CA ASN A 91 1.67 -23.74 16.01
C ASN A 91 0.57 -24.73 15.58
N GLY A 92 0.72 -25.37 14.41
CA GLY A 92 -0.26 -26.32 13.87
C GLY A 92 -1.57 -25.69 13.37
N GLN A 93 -1.69 -24.35 13.39
CA GLN A 93 -2.82 -23.62 12.80
C GLN A 93 -2.42 -23.10 11.43
N LYS A 94 -3.15 -23.51 10.39
CA LYS A 94 -3.02 -22.96 9.04
C LYS A 94 -3.56 -21.54 9.00
N ARG A 95 -2.73 -20.61 8.57
CA ARG A 95 -3.07 -19.22 8.29
C ARG A 95 -2.88 -18.98 6.80
N HIS A 96 -3.78 -18.22 6.21
CA HIS A 96 -3.66 -17.81 4.83
C HIS A 96 -4.12 -16.36 4.68
N GLY A 97 -3.79 -15.76 3.56
CA GLY A 97 -4.28 -14.43 3.24
C GLY A 97 -3.70 -13.90 1.95
N ILE A 98 -3.96 -12.62 1.69
CA ILE A 98 -3.42 -11.88 0.56
C ILE A 98 -2.55 -10.76 1.13
N SER A 99 -1.36 -10.62 0.58
CA SER A 99 -0.50 -9.47 0.85
C SER A 99 -0.49 -8.54 -0.34
N PHE A 100 -0.67 -7.25 -0.08
CA PHE A 100 -0.60 -6.22 -1.11
C PHE A 100 0.72 -5.49 -1.01
N ARG A 101 1.39 -5.31 -2.15
CA ARG A 101 2.63 -4.56 -2.25
C ARG A 101 2.56 -3.62 -3.44
N ALA A 102 2.86 -2.34 -3.20
CA ALA A 102 3.04 -1.35 -4.25
C ALA A 102 4.53 -1.11 -4.51
N VAL A 103 4.84 -0.67 -5.72
CA VAL A 103 6.16 -0.12 -6.07
C VAL A 103 6.29 1.28 -5.49
N ALA A 104 5.25 2.12 -5.62
CA ALA A 104 5.21 3.46 -5.06
C ALA A 104 3.80 3.85 -4.61
N VAL A 105 3.73 4.76 -3.64
CA VAL A 105 2.48 5.42 -3.20
C VAL A 105 2.66 6.91 -3.32
N THR A 106 1.76 7.57 -4.04
CA THR A 106 1.83 9.00 -4.29
C THR A 106 0.55 9.66 -3.81
N ALA A 107 0.66 10.70 -2.97
CA ALA A 107 -0.46 11.58 -2.66
C ALA A 107 -0.96 12.23 -3.95
N VAL A 108 -2.26 12.18 -4.18
CA VAL A 108 -2.91 12.91 -5.26
C VAL A 108 -3.58 14.09 -4.61
N ASP A 109 -3.15 15.30 -4.95
CA ASP A 109 -3.85 16.49 -4.50
C ASP A 109 -5.33 16.37 -4.89
N ALA A 110 -6.22 16.48 -3.91
CA ALA A 110 -7.66 16.52 -4.14
C ALA A 110 -8.10 17.71 -5.03
N GLY A 111 -7.14 18.54 -5.47
CA GLY A 111 -7.31 19.71 -6.31
C GLY A 111 -6.33 19.75 -7.48
N GLY A 112 -6.24 18.68 -8.28
CA GLY A 112 -5.73 18.75 -9.65
C GLY A 112 -6.65 19.61 -10.54
N SER A 113 -6.83 20.89 -10.21
CA SER A 113 -7.35 21.88 -11.13
C SER A 113 -6.30 22.08 -12.20
N ASN A 114 -6.67 21.64 -13.39
CA ASN A 114 -5.98 21.87 -14.65
C ASN A 114 -5.94 23.38 -14.91
N ASN A 115 -5.11 24.13 -14.19
CA ASN A 115 -4.85 25.55 -14.43
C ASN A 115 -3.91 25.68 -15.63
N LEU A 116 -4.41 25.31 -16.81
CA LEU A 116 -3.94 25.87 -18.07
C LEU A 116 -4.21 27.37 -17.97
N LYS A 117 -3.17 28.13 -17.62
CA LYS A 117 -3.16 29.59 -17.72
C LYS A 117 -3.58 29.96 -19.14
N ALA A 118 -4.78 30.53 -19.27
CA ALA A 118 -5.08 31.42 -20.37
C ALA A 118 -4.15 32.63 -20.20
N ALA A 119 -3.13 32.69 -21.05
CA ALA A 119 -2.32 33.85 -21.33
C ALA A 119 -2.52 34.22 -22.80
#